data_AF-A0A0F5PJS4-F1
#
_entry.id   AF-A0A0F5PJS4-F1
#
_cell.length_a   1.000
_cell.length_b   1.000
_cell.length_c   1.000
_cell.angle_alpha   90.00
_cell.angle_beta   90.00
_cell.angle_gamma   90.00
#
_symmetry.space_group_name_H-M   'P 1'
#
loop_
_entity.id
_entity.type
_entity.pdbx_description
1 polymer ?
#
loop_
_entity_poly.entity_id
_entity_poly.type
_entity_poly.pdbx_seq_one_letter_code
_entity_poly.pdbx_strand_id
1 'polypeptide(L)'
;MKKGDIFIILFVAVLSVGLLVFYRISATQQYHHKYAVIMIDGKVYKKVSLDDVNHKEEIPIVTKQGKNILLVKNGGVQVIHAECPDKICMKEGFIDKPGQSIVCLPFRIVVEIRGDKSVEVDEVTY
;
A
#
# COMPACT_ATOMS: atom_id res chain seq x y z
N MET A 1 27.21 -32.84 20.44
CA MET A 1 25.77 -32.55 20.39
C MET A 1 25.02 -33.81 20.80
N LYS A 2 24.26 -33.77 21.90
CA LYS A 2 23.47 -34.93 22.33
C LYS A 2 22.33 -35.11 21.31
N LYS A 3 21.91 -36.35 21.02
CA LYS A 3 20.88 -36.64 20.02
C LYS A 3 19.60 -35.83 20.22
N GLY A 4 19.28 -35.44 21.47
CA GLY A 4 18.16 -34.55 21.80
C GLY A 4 18.29 -33.10 21.32
N ASP A 5 19.48 -32.51 21.28
CA ASP A 5 19.68 -31.15 20.74
C ASP A 5 19.34 -31.10 19.25
N ILE A 6 19.68 -32.16 18.51
CA ILE A 6 19.41 -32.25 17.06
C ILE A 6 17.90 -32.28 16.80
N PHE A 7 17.13 -33.01 17.62
CA PHE A 7 15.67 -33.02 17.49
C PHE A 7 15.04 -31.66 17.78
N ILE A 8 15.52 -30.95 18.79
CA ILE A 8 15.01 -29.60 19.14
C ILE A 8 15.32 -28.62 18.01
N ILE A 9 16.55 -28.61 17.49
CA ILE A 9 16.96 -27.72 16.40
C ILE A 9 16.10 -27.98 15.15
N LEU A 10 15.87 -29.25 14.81
CA LEU A 10 15.10 -29.62 13.62
C LEU A 10 13.62 -29.23 13.77
N PHE A 11 13.04 -29.40 14.96
CA PHE A 11 11.66 -28.97 15.24
C PHE A 11 11.49 -27.44 15.13
N VAL A 12 12.42 -26.67 15.71
CA VAL A 12 12.39 -25.19 15.64
C VAL A 12 12.61 -24.70 14.20
N ALA A 13 13.47 -25.37 13.43
CA ALA A 13 13.69 -25.06 12.02
C ALA A 13 12.42 -25.29 11.19
N VAL A 14 11.71 -26.40 11.41
CA VAL A 14 10.44 -26.69 10.72
C VAL A 14 9.36 -25.69 11.08
N LEU A 15 9.21 -25.34 12.37
CA LEU A 15 8.24 -24.35 12.81
C LEU A 15 8.51 -22.96 12.23
N SER A 16 9.77 -22.51 12.18
CA SER A 16 10.12 -21.20 11.65
C SER A 16 9.87 -21.09 10.14
N VAL A 17 10.19 -22.15 9.38
CA VAL A 17 9.86 -22.24 7.95
C VAL A 17 8.35 -22.29 7.74
N GLY A 18 7.63 -23.07 8.55
CA GLY A 18 6.16 -23.15 8.51
C GLY A 18 5.49 -21.79 8.73
N LEU A 19 5.93 -21.03 9.73
CA LEU A 19 5.45 -19.67 9.99
C LEU A 19 5.74 -18.71 8.83
N LEU A 20 6.94 -18.78 8.25
CA LEU A 20 7.31 -17.95 7.10
C LEU A 20 6.42 -18.24 5.90
N VAL A 21 6.17 -19.52 5.58
CA VAL A 21 5.30 -19.92 4.46
C VAL A 21 3.85 -19.46 4.73
N PHE A 22 3.33 -19.68 5.93
CA PHE A 22 1.98 -19.25 6.30
C PHE A 22 1.78 -17.74 6.20
N TYR A 23 2.78 -16.95 6.66
CA TYR A 23 2.75 -15.50 6.56
C TYR A 23 2.77 -15.02 5.10
N ARG A 24 3.53 -15.68 4.22
CA ARG A 24 3.59 -15.35 2.79
C ARG A 24 2.26 -15.61 2.08
N ILE A 25 1.60 -16.74 2.37
CA ILE A 25 0.30 -17.11 1.79
C ILE A 25 -0.80 -16.17 2.30
N SER A 26 -0.78 -15.81 3.58
CA SER A 26 -1.77 -14.91 4.17
C SER A 26 -1.65 -13.46 3.66
N ALA A 27 -0.46 -13.03 3.23
CA ALA A 27 -0.23 -11.69 2.68
C ALA A 27 -0.78 -11.49 1.25
N THR A 28 -1.09 -12.58 0.53
CA THR A 28 -1.81 -12.58 -0.75
C THR A 28 -3.33 -12.53 -0.53
N GLN A 29 -3.81 -11.56 0.24
CA GLN A 29 -5.23 -11.22 0.23
C GLN A 29 -5.54 -10.60 -1.15
N GLN A 30 -6.32 -11.32 -1.95
CA GLN A 30 -6.82 -10.86 -3.24
C GLN A 30 -7.86 -9.76 -2.97
N TYR A 31 -7.43 -8.51 -3.03
CA TYR A 31 -8.38 -7.39 -3.05
C TYR A 31 -9.01 -7.37 -4.44
N HIS A 32 -10.33 -7.55 -4.51
CA HIS A 32 -11.06 -7.61 -5.78
C HIS A 32 -11.01 -6.27 -6.53
N HIS A 33 -11.00 -5.16 -5.79
CA HIS A 33 -10.86 -3.82 -6.34
C HIS A 33 -9.89 -3.01 -5.49
N LYS A 34 -8.87 -2.44 -6.14
CA LYS A 34 -7.87 -1.59 -5.52
C LYS A 34 -7.94 -0.19 -6.13
N TYR A 35 -7.91 0.83 -5.29
CA TYR A 35 -7.93 2.22 -5.75
C TYR A 35 -7.09 3.13 -4.85
N ALA A 36 -6.49 4.15 -5.45
CA ALA A 36 -5.84 5.23 -4.74
C ALA A 36 -6.86 6.34 -4.41
N VAL A 37 -6.92 6.75 -3.15
CA VAL A 37 -7.66 7.92 -2.70
C VAL A 37 -6.67 9.05 -2.48
N ILE A 38 -6.83 10.12 -3.26
CA ILE A 38 -6.04 11.35 -3.14
C ILE A 38 -6.86 12.34 -2.32
N MET A 39 -6.31 12.81 -1.23
CA MET A 39 -6.92 13.79 -0.33
C MET A 39 -6.07 15.05 -0.25
N ILE A 40 -6.74 16.19 -0.20
CA ILE A 40 -6.13 17.52 -0.03
C ILE A 40 -6.89 18.20 1.10
N ASP A 41 -6.17 18.69 2.12
CA ASP A 41 -6.77 19.29 3.32
C ASP A 41 -7.83 18.36 3.97
N GLY A 42 -7.58 17.04 3.95
CA GLY A 42 -8.48 16.03 4.52
C GLY A 42 -9.76 15.76 3.71
N LYS A 43 -9.94 16.39 2.55
CA LYS A 43 -11.09 16.15 1.66
C LYS A 43 -10.66 15.30 0.47
N VAL A 44 -11.51 14.35 0.08
CA VAL A 44 -11.28 13.52 -1.12
C VAL A 44 -11.27 14.41 -2.35
N TYR A 45 -10.13 14.45 -3.03
CA TYR A 45 -9.93 15.19 -4.27
C TYR A 45 -10.22 14.32 -5.49
N LYS A 46 -9.65 13.10 -5.52
CA LYS A 46 -9.82 12.15 -6.63
C LYS A 46 -9.67 10.72 -6.11
N LYS A 47 -10.42 9.79 -6.70
CA LYS A 47 -10.19 8.35 -6.59
C LYS A 47 -9.72 7.83 -7.93
N VAL A 48 -8.72 6.95 -7.93
CA VAL A 48 -8.15 6.36 -9.14
C VAL A 48 -8.14 4.85 -8.99
N SER A 49 -8.82 4.13 -9.88
CA SER A 49 -8.72 2.66 -9.89
C SER A 49 -7.29 2.25 -10.25
N LEU A 50 -6.81 1.24 -9.55
CA LEU A 50 -5.50 0.62 -9.73
C LEU A 50 -5.63 -0.83 -10.24
N ASP A 51 -6.81 -1.20 -10.74
CA ASP A 51 -7.10 -2.55 -11.23
C ASP A 51 -6.43 -2.82 -12.58
N ASP A 52 -6.28 -1.79 -13.43
CA ASP A 52 -5.58 -1.90 -14.71
C ASP A 52 -4.07 -1.67 -14.52
N VAL A 53 -3.30 -2.75 -14.67
CA VAL A 53 -1.84 -2.74 -14.57
C VAL A 53 -1.18 -2.01 -15.77
N ASN A 54 -1.86 -1.94 -16.91
CA ASN A 54 -1.34 -1.26 -18.10
C ASN A 54 -1.63 0.25 -18.09
N HIS A 55 -2.52 0.70 -17.20
CA HIS A 55 -2.85 2.12 -17.07
C HIS A 55 -1.63 2.91 -16.58
N LYS A 56 -1.33 4.00 -17.28
CA LYS A 56 -0.29 4.96 -16.91
C LYS A 56 -0.83 6.37 -17.04
N GLU A 57 -0.82 7.11 -15.94
CA GLU A 57 -1.36 8.47 -15.88
C GLU A 57 -0.52 9.34 -14.95
N GLU A 58 -0.19 10.55 -15.39
CA GLU A 58 0.38 11.59 -14.54
C GLU A 58 -0.72 12.53 -14.05
N ILE A 59 -0.82 12.70 -12.73
CA ILE A 59 -1.85 13.52 -12.09
C ILE A 59 -1.16 14.72 -11.45
N PRO A 60 -1.20 15.91 -12.09
CA PRO A 60 -0.71 17.13 -11.49
C PRO A 60 -1.69 17.61 -10.42
N ILE A 61 -1.19 17.83 -9.21
CA ILE A 61 -1.94 18.40 -8.09
C ILE A 61 -1.38 19.79 -7.84
N VAL A 62 -2.18 20.81 -8.13
CA VAL A 62 -1.82 22.22 -7.90
C VAL A 62 -2.66 22.73 -6.73
N THR A 63 -1.99 23.12 -5.65
CA THR A 63 -2.62 23.70 -4.46
C THR A 63 -2.11 25.12 -4.24
N LYS A 64 -2.68 25.84 -3.27
CA LYS A 64 -2.15 27.13 -2.82
C LYS A 64 -0.75 27.03 -2.21
N GLN A 65 -0.37 25.83 -1.74
CA GLN A 65 0.90 25.60 -1.03
C GLN A 65 2.02 25.21 -1.99
N GLY A 66 1.68 24.66 -3.16
CA GLY A 66 2.62 24.29 -4.21
C GLY A 66 2.08 23.17 -5.11
N LYS A 67 2.95 22.64 -5.96
CA LYS A 67 2.63 21.60 -6.95
C LYS A 67 3.30 20.26 -6.63
N ASN A 68 2.53 19.19 -6.75
CA ASN A 68 3.01 17.81 -6.78
C ASN A 68 2.54 17.12 -8.07
N ILE A 69 3.30 16.12 -8.55
CA ILE A 69 2.89 15.27 -9.66
C ILE A 69 2.94 13.81 -9.21
N LEU A 70 1.80 13.15 -9.26
CA LEU A 70 1.68 11.71 -9.02
C LEU A 70 1.79 10.97 -10.34
N LEU A 71 2.46 9.82 -10.33
CA LEU A 71 2.45 8.86 -11.43
C LEU A 71 1.72 7.61 -10.98
N VAL A 72 0.61 7.33 -11.65
CA VAL A 72 -0.10 6.05 -11.58
C VAL A 72 0.49 5.15 -12.65
N LYS A 73 0.95 3.96 -12.28
CA LYS A 73 1.47 2.94 -13.21
C LYS A 73 1.42 1.56 -12.55
N ASN A 74 1.31 0.49 -13.34
CA ASN A 74 1.46 -0.88 -12.84
C ASN A 74 0.55 -1.20 -11.64
N GLY A 75 -0.66 -0.64 -11.60
CA GLY A 75 -1.58 -0.80 -10.48
C GLY A 75 -1.09 -0.19 -9.16
N GLY A 76 -0.27 0.85 -9.18
CA GLY A 76 0.17 1.58 -8.00
C GLY A 76 0.44 3.05 -8.28
N VAL A 77 0.93 3.77 -7.27
CA VAL A 77 1.13 5.22 -7.32
C VAL A 77 2.48 5.59 -6.69
N GLN A 78 3.14 6.59 -7.27
CA GLN A 78 4.31 7.24 -6.67
C GLN A 78 4.28 8.75 -6.91
N VAL A 79 4.93 9.54 -6.04
CA VAL A 79 5.17 10.97 -6.30
C VAL A 79 6.44 11.11 -7.12
N ILE A 80 6.33 11.61 -8.36
CA ILE A 80 7.50 11.84 -9.24
C ILE A 80 8.07 13.25 -9.13
N HIS A 81 7.27 14.19 -8.62
CA HIS A 81 7.70 15.57 -8.41
C HIS A 81 6.96 16.18 -7.23
N ALA A 82 7.69 16.93 -6.40
CA ALA A 82 7.13 17.75 -5.34
C ALA A 82 7.97 19.01 -5.15
N GLU A 83 7.29 20.15 -5.06
CA GLU A 83 7.91 21.45 -4.75
C GLU A 83 8.15 21.65 -3.24
N CYS A 84 7.68 20.73 -2.40
CA CYS A 84 7.81 20.85 -0.96
C CYS A 84 9.29 20.78 -0.51
N PRO A 85 9.70 21.52 0.54
CA PRO A 85 11.10 21.61 0.94
C PRO A 85 11.72 20.28 1.39
N ASP A 86 10.91 19.43 2.02
CA ASP A 86 11.34 18.19 2.65
C ASP A 86 11.48 17.02 1.67
N LYS A 87 10.73 17.07 0.55
CA LYS A 87 10.65 16.04 -0.50
C LYS A 87 10.49 14.61 0.03
N ILE A 88 9.93 14.44 1.24
CA ILE A 88 9.78 13.14 1.90
C ILE A 88 8.85 12.24 1.08
N CYS A 89 7.75 12.79 0.59
CA CYS A 89 6.78 12.07 -0.24
C CYS A 89 7.37 11.48 -1.53
N MET A 90 8.45 12.05 -2.08
CA MET A 90 9.18 11.48 -3.22
C MET A 90 10.06 10.28 -2.82
N LYS A 91 10.51 10.23 -1.57
CA LYS A 91 11.37 9.16 -1.03
C LYS A 91 10.59 7.90 -0.67
N GLU A 92 9.29 8.02 -0.40
CA GLU A 92 8.40 6.86 -0.16
C GLU A 92 8.40 5.88 -1.34
N GLY A 93 8.66 6.37 -2.56
CA GLY A 93 8.73 5.56 -3.76
C GLY A 93 7.35 5.08 -4.23
N PHE A 94 7.31 3.85 -4.74
CA PHE A 94 6.11 3.26 -5.33
C PHE A 94 5.34 2.44 -4.31
N ILE A 95 4.06 2.79 -4.13
CA ILE A 95 3.12 2.04 -3.30
C ILE A 95 2.08 1.35 -4.18
N ASP A 96 1.70 0.13 -3.82
CA ASP A 96 0.79 -0.72 -4.60
C ASP A 96 -0.12 -1.60 -3.74
N LYS A 97 -0.01 -1.57 -2.42
CA LYS A 97 -0.78 -2.42 -1.50
C LYS A 97 -1.77 -1.61 -0.67
N PRO A 98 -3.00 -2.12 -0.45
CA PRO A 98 -3.94 -1.51 0.49
C PRO A 98 -3.33 -1.30 1.88
N GLY A 99 -3.63 -0.15 2.47
CA GLY A 99 -3.06 0.30 3.74
C GLY A 99 -1.74 1.06 3.61
N GLN A 100 -1.10 1.06 2.44
CA GLN A 100 0.04 1.95 2.19
C GLN A 100 -0.44 3.38 1.90
N SER A 101 0.37 4.35 2.30
CA SER A 101 0.09 5.76 2.08
C SER A 101 1.35 6.58 1.79
N ILE A 102 1.22 7.60 0.96
CA ILE A 102 2.21 8.68 0.79
C ILE A 102 1.64 9.96 1.38
N VAL A 103 2.40 10.63 2.24
CA VAL A 103 1.98 11.87 2.90
C VAL A 103 2.94 13.00 2.56
N CYS A 104 2.39 14.11 2.06
CA CYS A 104 3.10 15.38 1.93
C CYS A 104 2.51 16.34 2.96
N LEU A 105 3.14 16.43 4.13
CA LEU A 105 2.68 17.26 5.24
C LEU A 105 2.61 18.76 4.88
N PRO A 106 3.63 19.36 4.23
CA PRO A 106 3.59 20.80 3.93
C PRO A 106 2.42 21.21 3.03
N PHE A 107 2.06 20.34 2.07
CA PHE A 107 0.98 20.59 1.12
C PHE A 107 -0.34 19.89 1.51
N ARG A 108 -0.36 19.22 2.67
CA ARG A 108 -1.51 18.48 3.22
C ARG A 108 -2.15 17.53 2.20
N ILE A 109 -1.30 16.90 1.39
CA ILE A 109 -1.71 15.89 0.42
C ILE A 109 -1.48 14.52 1.04
N VAL A 110 -2.49 13.66 0.97
CA VAL A 110 -2.41 12.27 1.38
C VAL A 110 -2.87 11.41 0.22
N VAL A 111 -2.06 10.44 -0.18
CA VAL A 111 -2.42 9.41 -1.16
C VAL A 111 -2.46 8.08 -0.42
N GLU A 112 -3.61 7.45 -0.37
CA GLU A 112 -3.81 6.18 0.34
C GLU A 112 -4.31 5.13 -0.63
N ILE A 113 -3.72 3.93 -0.60
CA ILE A 113 -4.26 2.80 -1.35
C ILE A 113 -5.27 2.09 -0.47
N ARG A 114 -6.49 1.95 -1.00
CA ARG A 114 -7.56 1.17 -0.40
C ARG A 114 -7.89 -0.01 -1.29
N GLY A 115 -8.37 -1.06 -0.67
CA GLY A 115 -8.90 -2.22 -1.36
C GLY A 115 -10.20 -2.62 -0.70
N ASP A 116 -11.22 -2.88 -1.52
CA ASP A 116 -12.45 -3.45 -1.02
C ASP A 116 -12.17 -4.93 -0.76
N LYS A 117 -12.23 -5.33 0.52
CA LYS A 117 -12.28 -6.75 0.85
C LYS A 117 -13.68 -7.22 0.44
N SER A 118 -13.77 -8.21 -0.45
CA SER A 118 -14.96 -9.04 -0.53
C SER A 118 -15.03 -9.83 0.77
N VAL A 119 -15.49 -9.17 1.83
CA VAL A 119 -16.04 -9.90 2.95
C VAL A 119 -17.33 -10.47 2.35
N GLU A 120 -17.35 -11.76 2.04
CA GLU A 120 -18.57 -12.53 2.25
C GLU A 120 -18.90 -12.30 3.72
N VAL A 121 -19.67 -11.23 3.98
CA VAL A 121 -20.19 -10.93 5.30
C VAL A 121 -21.23 -12.00 5.50
N ASP A 122 -20.85 -13.05 6.24
CA ASP A 122 -21.83 -13.83 6.97
C ASP A 122 -22.68 -12.83 7.76
N GLU A 123 -23.93 -12.71 7.32
CA GLU A 123 -25.01 -12.06 8.02
C GLU A 123 -25.12 -12.68 9.41
N VAL A 124 -24.53 -12.03 10.41
CA VAL A 124 -24.83 -12.32 11.81
C VAL A 124 -25.44 -11.07 12.42
N THR A 125 -26.76 -11.03 12.27
CA THR A 125 -27.75 -10.40 13.15
C THR A 125 -27.29 -10.32 14.60
N TYR A 126 -27.35 -9.12 15.19
CA TYR A 126 -27.76 -8.86 16.59
C TYR A 126 -28.43 -7.48 16.67
#